data_AF-A6V445-F1
#
_entry.id   AF-A6V445-F1
#
_cell.length_a   1.000
_cell.length_b   1.000
_cell.length_c   1.000
_cell.angle_alpha   90.00
_cell.angle_beta   90.00
_cell.angle_gamma   90.00
#
_symmetry.space_group_name_H-M   'P 1'
#
loop_
_entity.id
_entity.type
_entity.pdbx_description
1 polymer ?
#
loop_
_entity_poly.entity_id
_entity_poly.type
_entity_poly.pdbx_seq_one_letter_code
_entity_poly.pdbx_strand_id
1 'polypeptide(L)'
;MQEIYSEEEMRKALGLVETRPKKARAEASQPVRYTIVELSVRKGGAGLPLRFEHRSRSISKVTAQLEAEKEAKRLGYQVWALLDIRQI
;
A
#
# COMPACT_ATOMS: atom_id res chain seq x y z
N MET A 1 23.80 -17.01 -59.97
CA MET A 1 23.89 -17.39 -58.54
C MET A 1 22.56 -17.05 -57.91
N GLN A 2 21.84 -18.01 -57.32
CA GLN A 2 20.62 -17.70 -56.55
C GLN A 2 21.05 -17.29 -55.14
N GLU A 3 20.86 -16.01 -54.81
CA GLU A 3 21.01 -15.52 -53.43
C GLU A 3 19.81 -16.03 -52.63
N ILE A 4 20.03 -17.10 -51.87
CA ILE A 4 19.04 -17.62 -50.94
C ILE A 4 19.17 -16.77 -49.68
N TYR A 5 18.29 -15.78 -49.55
CA TYR A 5 18.18 -15.01 -48.31
C TYR A 5 17.74 -15.93 -47.17
N SER A 6 18.43 -15.85 -46.05
CA SER A 6 18.07 -16.61 -44.86
C SER A 6 16.70 -16.16 -44.34
N GLU A 7 15.94 -17.06 -43.72
CA GLU A 7 14.62 -16.76 -43.17
C GLU A 7 14.65 -15.56 -42.20
N GLU A 8 15.75 -15.41 -41.46
CA GLU A 8 15.97 -14.29 -40.54
C GLU A 8 16.09 -12.94 -41.28
N GLU A 9 16.75 -12.92 -42.44
CA GLU A 9 16.92 -11.73 -43.25
C GLU A 9 15.60 -11.30 -43.88
N MET A 10 14.79 -12.26 -44.37
CA MET A 10 13.44 -11.98 -44.86
C MET A 10 12.55 -11.42 -43.74
N ARG A 11 12.59 -12.00 -42.53
CA ARG A 11 11.81 -11.50 -41.38
C ARG A 11 12.22 -10.08 -40.97
N LYS A 12 13.51 -9.75 -41.05
CA LYS A 12 14.03 -8.40 -40.76
C LYS A 12 13.61 -7.39 -41.83
N ALA A 13 13.71 -7.74 -43.11
CA ALA A 13 13.29 -6.88 -44.22
C ALA A 13 11.79 -6.58 -44.21
N LEU A 14 10.98 -7.55 -43.77
CA LEU A 14 9.53 -7.41 -43.63
C LEU A 14 9.10 -6.70 -42.32
N GLY A 15 10.06 -6.28 -41.48
CA GLY A 15 9.75 -5.60 -40.21
C GLY A 15 9.01 -6.48 -39.20
N LEU A 16 9.05 -7.80 -39.37
CA LEU A 16 8.40 -8.79 -38.48
C LEU A 16 9.23 -9.07 -37.22
N VAL A 17 10.45 -8.56 -37.16
CA VAL A 17 11.28 -8.59 -35.95
C VAL A 17 10.74 -7.55 -34.99
N GLU A 18 10.17 -8.01 -33.88
CA GLU A 18 9.59 -7.20 -32.83
C GLU A 18 10.71 -6.43 -32.09
N THR A 19 11.10 -5.27 -32.63
CA THR A 19 12.13 -4.37 -32.07
C THR A 19 11.58 -3.43 -31.02
N ARG A 20 10.37 -3.69 -30.50
CA ARG A 20 9.76 -2.81 -29.50
C ARG A 20 10.51 -3.03 -28.19
N PRO A 21 11.21 -2.01 -27.65
CA PRO A 21 11.71 -2.12 -26.30
C PRO A 21 10.48 -2.32 -25.41
N LYS A 22 10.43 -3.47 -24.73
CA LYS A 22 9.43 -3.75 -23.71
C LYS A 22 9.57 -2.63 -22.69
N LYS A 23 8.70 -1.61 -22.77
CA LYS A 23 8.69 -0.52 -21.80
C LYS A 23 8.52 -1.20 -20.46
N ALA A 24 9.60 -1.28 -19.69
CA ALA A 24 9.53 -1.69 -18.31
C ALA A 24 8.50 -0.75 -17.70
N ARG A 25 7.38 -1.33 -17.26
CA ARG A 25 6.34 -0.59 -16.57
C ARG A 25 7.04 -0.05 -15.33
N ALA A 26 7.46 1.21 -15.38
CA ALA A 26 7.90 1.90 -14.20
C ALA A 26 6.71 1.81 -13.26
N GLU A 27 6.83 0.97 -12.22
CA GLU A 27 5.86 0.95 -11.14
C GLU A 27 5.90 2.35 -10.57
N ALA A 28 4.93 3.18 -10.98
CA ALA A 28 4.75 4.49 -10.42
C ALA A 28 4.60 4.25 -8.93
N SER A 29 5.62 4.63 -8.16
CA SER A 29 5.63 4.53 -6.71
C SER A 29 4.47 5.41 -6.24
N GLN A 30 3.30 4.79 -6.06
CA GLN A 30 2.13 5.52 -5.64
C GLN A 30 2.46 6.13 -4.28
N PRO A 31 2.18 7.43 -4.05
CA PRO A 31 2.41 8.03 -2.76
C PRO A 31 1.68 7.19 -1.70
N VAL A 32 2.41 6.75 -0.68
CA VAL A 32 1.88 5.86 0.37
C VAL A 32 0.83 6.65 1.15
N ARG A 33 -0.45 6.40 0.86
CA ARG A 33 -1.55 6.97 1.62
C ARG A 33 -1.85 6.10 2.83
N TYR A 34 -1.98 6.72 3.99
CA TYR A 34 -2.31 6.00 5.22
C TYR A 34 -3.14 6.86 6.16
N THR A 35 -3.88 6.22 7.05
CA THR A 35 -4.72 6.87 8.06
C THR A 35 -4.07 6.69 9.42
N ILE A 36 -3.80 7.80 10.10
CA ILE A 36 -3.36 7.83 11.49
C ILE A 36 -4.60 7.95 12.37
N VAL A 37 -4.70 7.05 13.35
CA VAL A 37 -5.75 7.06 14.37
C VAL A 37 -5.09 7.23 15.74
N GLU A 38 -5.54 8.23 16.48
CA GLU A 38 -5.10 8.47 17.85
C GLU A 38 -6.24 8.10 18.81
N LEU A 39 -5.99 7.14 19.70
CA LEU A 39 -6.94 6.68 20.71
C LEU A 39 -6.45 7.06 22.10
N SER A 40 -7.39 7.41 22.98
CA SER A 40 -7.17 7.48 24.41
C SER A 40 -7.46 6.11 25.01
N VAL A 41 -6.45 5.50 25.63
CA VAL A 41 -6.53 4.14 26.15
C VAL A 41 -6.09 4.08 27.61
N ARG A 42 -6.57 3.08 28.34
CA ARG A 42 -6.19 2.83 29.74
C ARG A 42 -5.72 1.40 29.91
N LYS A 43 -4.68 1.19 30.69
CA LYS A 43 -4.25 -0.15 31.10
C LYS A 43 -5.09 -0.60 32.29
N GLY A 44 -5.78 -1.74 32.17
CA GLY A 44 -6.55 -2.35 33.27
C GLY A 44 -7.74 -1.54 33.79
N GLY A 45 -8.34 -0.66 32.97
CA GLY A 45 -9.58 0.09 33.31
C GLY A 45 -9.44 1.24 34.31
N ALA A 46 -8.44 1.21 35.19
CA ALA A 46 -8.26 2.20 36.27
C ALA A 46 -6.97 3.05 36.16
N GLY A 47 -6.23 2.95 35.05
CA GLY A 47 -4.99 3.70 34.83
C GLY A 47 -5.16 5.13 34.30
N LEU A 48 -4.08 5.91 34.34
CA LEU A 48 -3.98 7.20 33.65
C LEU A 48 -4.25 7.02 32.14
N PRO A 49 -4.94 7.96 31.48
CA PRO A 49 -5.16 7.91 30.04
C PRO A 49 -3.82 8.02 29.30
N LEU A 50 -3.57 7.07 28.41
CA LEU A 50 -2.43 7.01 27.51
C LEU A 50 -2.90 7.31 26.08
N ARG A 51 -2.08 8.01 25.31
CA ARG A 51 -2.29 8.13 23.86
C ARG A 51 -1.74 6.91 23.14
N PHE A 52 -2.55 6.33 22.27
CA PHE A 52 -2.21 5.21 21.42
C PHE A 52 -2.37 5.62 19.95
N GLU A 53 -1.25 5.67 19.22
CA GLU A 53 -1.24 5.93 17.77
C GLU A 53 -1.27 4.61 17.01
N HIS A 54 -2.17 4.50 16.04
CA HIS A 54 -2.21 3.40 15.09
C HIS A 54 -2.17 3.92 13.65
N ARG A 55 -1.33 3.30 12.83
CA ARG A 55 -1.22 3.60 11.39
C ARG A 55 -1.90 2.52 10.59
N SER A 56 -3.06 2.84 10.03
CA SER A 56 -3.79 1.97 9.13
C SER A 56 -3.46 2.28 7.68
N ARG A 57 -3.36 1.24 6.85
CA ARG A 57 -3.26 1.36 5.39
C ARG A 57 -4.61 1.60 4.72
N SER A 58 -5.70 1.53 5.48
CA SER A 58 -7.03 1.77 4.97
C SER A 58 -7.26 3.27 4.77
N ILE A 59 -7.84 3.62 3.63
CA ILE A 59 -8.34 4.97 3.35
C ILE A 59 -9.67 5.25 4.06
N SER A 60 -10.34 4.20 4.56
CA SER A 60 -11.61 4.32 5.27
C SER A 60 -11.36 4.65 6.74
N LYS A 61 -11.90 5.79 7.20
CA LYS A 61 -11.81 6.23 8.59
C LYS A 61 -12.38 5.19 9.57
N VAL A 62 -13.55 4.63 9.25
CA VAL A 62 -14.23 3.65 10.10
C VAL A 62 -13.40 2.36 10.21
N THR A 63 -12.85 1.90 9.10
CA THR A 63 -12.01 0.70 9.07
C THR A 63 -10.72 0.93 9.86
N ALA A 64 -10.07 2.08 9.66
CA ALA A 64 -8.86 2.45 10.38
C ALA A 64 -9.11 2.53 11.90
N GLN A 65 -10.24 3.08 12.33
CA GLN A 65 -10.62 3.11 13.74
C GLN A 65 -10.79 1.69 14.31
N LEU A 66 -11.52 0.82 13.60
CA LEU A 66 -11.75 -0.56 14.04
C LEU A 66 -10.43 -1.35 14.17
N GLU A 67 -9.49 -1.15 13.23
CA GLU A 67 -8.15 -1.75 13.29
C GLU A 67 -7.37 -1.23 14.50
N ALA A 68 -7.41 0.08 14.74
CA ALA A 68 -6.76 0.70 15.89
C ALA A 68 -7.31 0.17 17.22
N GLU A 69 -8.64 0.03 17.34
CA GLU A 69 -9.28 -0.49 18.54
C GLU A 69 -8.94 -1.97 18.79
N LYS A 70 -8.93 -2.78 17.73
CA LYS A 70 -8.52 -4.20 17.82
C LYS A 70 -7.08 -4.33 18.28
N GLU A 71 -6.20 -3.49 17.75
CA GLU A 71 -4.78 -3.48 18.12
C GLU A 71 -4.58 -3.02 19.57
N ALA A 72 -5.25 -1.95 19.99
CA ALA A 72 -5.23 -1.50 21.38
C ALA A 72 -5.71 -2.61 22.34
N LYS A 73 -6.81 -3.29 22.00
CA LYS A 73 -7.33 -4.42 22.77
C LYS A 73 -6.36 -5.61 22.81
N ARG A 74 -5.70 -5.93 21.69
CA ARG A 74 -4.68 -6.98 21.59
C ARG A 74 -3.51 -6.72 22.53
N LEU A 75 -3.13 -5.45 22.71
CA LEU A 75 -2.09 -5.01 23.64
C LEU A 75 -2.57 -4.93 25.10
N GLY A 76 -3.82 -5.31 25.38
CA GLY A 76 -4.41 -5.29 26.73
C GLY A 76 -4.84 -3.91 27.21
N TYR A 77 -4.99 -2.95 26.30
CA TYR A 77 -5.54 -1.64 26.61
C TYR A 77 -7.05 -1.61 26.41
N GLN A 78 -7.72 -0.86 27.28
CA GLN A 78 -9.13 -0.52 27.13
C GLN A 78 -9.23 0.84 26.45
N VAL A 79 -9.89 0.90 25.29
CA VAL A 79 -10.15 2.13 24.56
C VAL A 79 -11.25 2.92 25.24
N TRP A 80 -11.05 4.22 25.39
CA TRP A 80 -11.98 5.09 26.10
C TRP A 80 -12.54 6.22 25.26
N ALA A 81 -11.71 6.80 24.38
CA ALA A 81 -12.15 7.82 23.43
C ALA A 81 -11.28 7.80 22.17
N LEU A 82 -11.87 8.15 21.04
CA LEU A 82 -11.14 8.56 19.83
C LEU A 82 -10.68 10.01 20.02
N LEU A 83 -9.39 10.27 19.81
CA LEU A 83 -8.81 11.61 19.93
C LEU A 83 -8.73 12.31 18.58
N ASP A 84 -8.16 11.62 17.58
CA ASP A 84 -8.02 12.16 16.24
C ASP A 84 -8.02 11.04 15.19
N ILE A 85 -8.44 11.38 13.97
CA ILE A 85 -8.33 10.53 12.80
C ILE A 85 -8.04 11.35 11.55
N ARG A 86 -6.85 11.16 10.99
CA ARG A 86 -6.35 11.94 9.86
C ARG A 86 -5.74 11.05 8.79
N GLN A 87 -6.04 11.37 7.54
CA GLN A 87 -5.48 10.70 6.38
C GLN A 87 -4.34 11.54 5.82
N ILE A 88 -3.22 10.89 5.52
CA ILE A 88 -2.03 11.46 4.90
C ILE A 88 -1.95 10.99 3.44
#